data_AF-A0A9P6GY98-F1
#
_entry.id   AF-A0A9P6GY98-F1
#
_cell.length_a   1.000
_cell.length_b   1.000
_cell.length_c   1.000
_cell.angle_alpha   90.00
_cell.angle_beta   90.00
_cell.angle_gamma   90.00
#
_symmetry.space_group_name_H-M   'P 1'
#
loop_
_entity.id
_entity.type
_entity.pdbx_description
1 polymer ?
#
loop_
_entity_poly.entity_id
_entity_poly.type
_entity_poly.pdbx_seq_one_letter_code
_entity_poly.pdbx_strand_id
1 'polypeptide(L)'
;MRLEREDNNWKCNEDEILKMGVMKYGLNKWNKVCSLFINRTPLECKERWNNYLHPEINKEDWTQEEITRLLNIAEDLKPQWKLIGSVLGRPDQECYEKYNSLVYKTIKVSKHAELEEAEGNLEEEIYKSAVKRISTNKSRKNSKKLRKKCINKMCIKVHK
;
A
#
# COMPACT_ATOMS: atom_id res chain seq x y z
N MET A 1 3.54 -41.14 -9.95
CA MET A 1 4.41 -40.04 -9.51
C MET A 1 3.67 -38.74 -9.79
N ARG A 2 3.25 -38.02 -8.75
CA ARG A 2 2.62 -36.71 -8.87
C ARG A 2 3.77 -35.71 -8.95
N LEU A 3 4.10 -35.27 -10.16
CA LEU A 3 5.14 -34.25 -10.34
C LEU A 3 4.73 -33.03 -9.50
N GLU A 4 5.60 -32.65 -8.58
CA GLU A 4 5.40 -31.47 -7.74
C GLU A 4 5.27 -30.26 -8.68
N ARG A 5 4.22 -29.45 -8.48
CA ARG A 5 4.01 -28.22 -9.26
C ARG A 5 5.05 -27.22 -8.82
N GLU A 6 6.20 -27.21 -9.48
CA GLU A 6 7.20 -26.15 -9.35
C GLU A 6 6.66 -24.83 -9.90
N ASP A 7 6.83 -23.80 -9.08
CA ASP A 7 6.71 -22.35 -9.30
C ASP A 7 5.65 -21.85 -10.29
N ASN A 8 4.72 -21.06 -9.75
CA ASN A 8 3.68 -20.34 -10.48
C ASN A 8 4.22 -19.22 -11.41
N ASN A 9 5.54 -19.15 -11.60
CA ASN A 9 6.19 -18.12 -12.39
C ASN A 9 6.47 -18.61 -13.81
N TRP A 10 6.01 -17.88 -14.81
CA TRP A 10 6.24 -18.17 -16.22
C TRP A 10 7.63 -17.70 -16.66
N LYS A 11 8.38 -18.60 -17.30
CA LYS A 11 9.72 -18.29 -17.84
C LYS A 11 9.62 -17.72 -19.26
N CYS A 12 10.62 -16.96 -19.69
CA CYS A 12 10.63 -16.35 -21.03
C CYS A 12 10.53 -17.40 -22.16
N ASN A 13 11.20 -18.54 -22.01
CA ASN A 13 11.09 -19.65 -22.97
C ASN A 13 9.69 -20.27 -23.01
N GLU A 14 8.99 -20.33 -21.87
CA GLU A 14 7.61 -20.81 -21.82
C GLU A 14 6.66 -19.86 -22.56
N ASP A 15 6.87 -18.55 -22.44
CA ASP A 15 6.08 -17.56 -23.19
C ASP A 15 6.30 -17.67 -24.71
N GLU A 16 7.52 -17.95 -25.16
CA GLU A 16 7.82 -18.21 -26.57
C GLU A 16 7.14 -19.48 -27.08
N ILE A 17 7.23 -20.58 -26.31
CA ILE A 17 6.52 -21.83 -26.63
C ILE A 17 5.01 -21.59 -26.68
N LEU A 18 4.47 -20.80 -25.76
CA LEU A 18 3.04 -20.49 -25.71
C LEU A 18 2.60 -19.69 -26.94
N LYS A 19 3.37 -18.66 -27.34
CA LYS A 19 3.12 -17.89 -28.57
C LYS A 19 3.12 -18.78 -29.80
N MET A 20 4.14 -19.63 -29.97
CA MET A 20 4.23 -20.55 -31.10
C MET A 20 3.10 -21.57 -31.10
N GLY A 21 2.73 -22.08 -29.93
CA GLY A 21 1.61 -23.00 -29.75
C GLY A 21 0.28 -22.36 -30.17
N VAL A 22 0.03 -21.12 -29.74
CA VAL A 22 -1.17 -20.36 -30.13
C VAL A 22 -1.18 -20.05 -31.64
N MET A 23 -0.04 -19.65 -32.22
CA MET A 23 0.06 -19.44 -33.68
C MET A 23 -0.23 -20.71 -34.47
N LYS A 24 0.20 -21.89 -33.99
CA LYS A 24 0.01 -23.18 -34.68
C LYS A 24 -1.39 -23.78 -34.48
N TYR A 25 -1.94 -23.72 -33.28
CA TYR A 25 -3.18 -24.44 -32.92
C TYR A 25 -4.41 -23.54 -32.75
N GLY A 26 -4.22 -22.22 -32.62
CA GLY A 26 -5.26 -21.22 -32.38
C GLY A 26 -5.75 -21.15 -30.92
N LEU A 27 -6.63 -20.19 -30.65
CA LEU A 27 -7.12 -19.83 -29.31
C LEU A 27 -8.19 -20.78 -28.73
N ASN A 28 -8.60 -21.80 -29.49
CA ASN A 28 -9.66 -22.73 -29.08
C ASN A 28 -9.14 -24.11 -28.67
N LYS A 29 -7.85 -24.38 -28.87
CA LYS A 29 -7.25 -25.72 -28.69
C LYS A 29 -6.20 -25.73 -27.58
N TRP A 30 -6.55 -25.18 -26.41
CA TRP A 30 -5.64 -25.08 -25.25
C TRP A 30 -5.06 -26.42 -24.80
N ASN A 31 -5.80 -27.53 -24.94
CA ASN A 31 -5.26 -28.87 -24.66
C ASN A 31 -4.06 -29.23 -25.55
N LYS A 32 -4.07 -28.82 -26.83
CA LYS A 32 -2.95 -29.05 -27.77
C LYS A 32 -1.79 -28.08 -27.55
N VAL A 33 -2.09 -26.86 -27.10
CA VAL A 33 -1.07 -25.89 -26.71
C VAL A 33 -0.36 -26.37 -25.44
N CYS A 34 -1.14 -26.82 -24.45
CA CYS A 34 -0.65 -27.31 -23.17
C CYS A 34 0.22 -28.56 -23.29
N SER A 35 0.02 -29.42 -24.30
CA SER A 35 0.86 -30.61 -24.49
C SER A 35 2.32 -30.29 -24.84
N LEU A 36 2.65 -29.02 -25.09
CA LEU A 36 4.02 -28.55 -25.26
C LEU A 36 4.75 -28.32 -23.92
N PHE A 37 4.02 -28.36 -22.80
CA PHE A 37 4.54 -28.10 -21.46
C PHE A 37 4.47 -29.36 -20.58
N ILE A 38 5.43 -29.50 -19.67
CA ILE A 38 5.50 -30.66 -18.75
C ILE A 38 4.64 -30.42 -17.50
N ASN A 39 4.60 -29.17 -17.02
CA ASN A 39 4.08 -28.77 -15.71
C ASN A 39 3.07 -27.61 -15.79
N ARG A 40 2.51 -27.32 -16.98
CA ARG A 40 1.43 -26.34 -17.14
C ARG A 40 0.12 -27.05 -17.45
N THR A 41 -0.98 -26.41 -17.10
CA THR A 41 -2.34 -26.84 -17.39
C THR A 41 -2.94 -26.00 -18.53
N PRO A 42 -3.95 -26.51 -19.26
CA PRO A 42 -4.60 -25.75 -20.33
C PRO A 42 -5.22 -24.44 -19.84
N LEU A 43 -5.68 -24.41 -18.59
CA LEU A 43 -6.23 -23.22 -17.96
C LEU A 43 -5.14 -22.17 -17.72
N GLU A 44 -4.00 -22.56 -17.13
CA GLU A 44 -2.86 -21.66 -16.92
C GLU A 44 -2.33 -21.09 -18.25
N CYS A 45 -2.23 -21.91 -19.30
CA CYS A 45 -1.85 -21.43 -20.64
C CYS A 45 -2.82 -20.36 -21.17
N LYS A 46 -4.13 -20.59 -20.99
CA LYS A 46 -5.18 -19.64 -21.42
C LYS A 46 -5.12 -18.34 -20.63
N GLU A 47 -4.99 -18.42 -19.31
CA GLU A 47 -4.88 -17.26 -18.43
C GLU A 47 -3.61 -16.45 -18.74
N ARG A 48 -2.46 -17.12 -18.90
CA ARG A 48 -1.22 -16.46 -19.29
C ARG A 48 -1.35 -15.71 -20.60
N TRP A 49 -1.99 -16.34 -21.59
CA TRP A 49 -2.22 -15.70 -22.88
C TRP A 49 -3.09 -14.46 -22.73
N ASN A 50 -4.27 -14.60 -22.12
CA ASN A 50 -5.26 -13.52 -22.02
C ASN A 50 -4.79 -12.34 -21.16
N ASN A 51 -3.96 -12.60 -20.15
CA ASN A 51 -3.55 -11.58 -19.19
C ASN A 51 -2.20 -10.93 -19.52
N TYR A 52 -1.31 -11.60 -20.26
CA TYR A 52 0.05 -11.10 -20.48
C TYR A 52 0.57 -11.14 -21.92
N LEU A 53 0.14 -12.10 -22.75
CA LEU A 53 0.77 -12.32 -24.07
C LEU A 53 -0.08 -11.89 -25.26
N HIS A 54 -1.40 -11.77 -25.09
CA HIS A 54 -2.31 -11.33 -26.15
C HIS A 54 -1.88 -9.96 -26.70
N PRO A 55 -1.78 -9.77 -28.03
CA PRO A 55 -1.25 -8.54 -28.61
C PRO A 55 -2.12 -7.31 -28.33
N GLU A 56 -3.42 -7.49 -28.08
CA GLU A 56 -4.35 -6.41 -27.73
C GLU A 56 -4.25 -5.95 -26.26
N ILE A 57 -3.42 -6.59 -25.44
CA ILE A 57 -3.21 -6.14 -24.06
C ILE A 57 -2.50 -4.80 -24.08
N ASN A 58 -3.11 -3.81 -23.46
CA ASN A 58 -2.48 -2.52 -23.25
C ASN A 58 -1.34 -2.67 -22.23
N LYS A 59 -0.11 -2.31 -22.66
CA LYS A 59 1.11 -2.36 -21.84
C LYS A 59 1.52 -0.99 -21.28
N GLU A 60 0.74 0.04 -21.56
CA GLU A 60 0.98 1.38 -21.04
C GLU A 60 0.61 1.45 -19.56
N ASP A 61 1.26 2.37 -18.86
CA ASP A 61 0.98 2.64 -17.46
C ASP A 61 -0.47 3.13 -17.26
N TRP A 62 -0.99 2.92 -16.05
CA TRP A 62 -2.32 3.39 -15.67
C TRP A 62 -2.35 4.92 -15.58
N THR A 63 -3.23 5.53 -16.38
CA THR A 63 -3.54 6.96 -16.29
C THR A 63 -4.42 7.27 -15.08
N GLN A 64 -4.40 8.52 -14.62
CA GLN A 64 -5.22 8.94 -13.48
C GLN A 64 -6.72 8.87 -13.81
N GLU A 65 -7.08 9.12 -15.07
CA GLU A 65 -8.44 9.01 -15.60
C GLU A 65 -8.93 7.56 -15.61
N GLU A 66 -8.08 6.61 -16.02
CA GLU A 66 -8.40 5.17 -15.96
C GLU A 66 -8.56 4.70 -14.51
N ILE A 67 -7.66 5.13 -13.61
CA ILE A 67 -7.74 4.79 -12.18
C ILE A 67 -9.05 5.29 -11.57
N THR A 68 -9.44 6.53 -11.88
CA THR A 68 -10.69 7.12 -11.37
C THR A 68 -11.90 6.32 -11.89
N ARG A 69 -11.90 5.96 -13.17
CA ARG A 69 -12.96 5.10 -13.74
C ARG A 69 -12.99 3.72 -13.10
N LEU A 70 -11.84 3.09 -12.87
CA LEU A 70 -11.74 1.79 -12.21
C LEU A 70 -12.39 1.81 -10.82
N LEU A 71 -12.09 2.83 -10.01
CA LEU A 71 -12.64 2.95 -8.65
C LEU A 71 -14.16 3.12 -8.67
N ASN A 72 -14.67 4.02 -9.52
CA ASN A 72 -16.12 4.28 -9.63
C ASN A 72 -16.88 3.02 -10.07
N ILE A 73 -16.42 2.36 -11.13
CA ILE A 73 -17.08 1.16 -11.68
C ILE A 73 -17.03 0.00 -10.67
N ALA A 74 -15.91 -0.15 -9.94
CA ALA A 74 -15.78 -1.19 -8.92
C ALA A 74 -16.70 -0.97 -7.71
N GLU A 75 -17.01 0.28 -7.38
CA GLU A 75 -18.00 0.64 -6.36
C GLU A 75 -19.43 0.28 -6.81
N ASP A 76 -19.78 0.62 -8.06
CA ASP A 76 -21.11 0.41 -8.61
C ASP A 76 -21.45 -1.07 -8.88
N LEU A 77 -20.51 -1.81 -9.48
CA LEU A 77 -20.77 -3.17 -9.98
C LEU A 77 -20.50 -4.27 -8.95
N LYS A 78 -19.87 -3.95 -7.80
CA LYS A 78 -19.22 -4.93 -6.91
C LYS A 78 -18.18 -5.77 -7.70
N PRO A 79 -17.38 -6.71 -7.12
CA PRO A 79 -16.14 -7.19 -7.78
C PRO A 79 -16.41 -8.19 -8.94
N GLN A 80 -16.95 -7.68 -10.04
CA GLN A 80 -17.16 -8.39 -11.31
C GLN A 80 -16.02 -8.05 -12.27
N TRP A 81 -14.79 -8.45 -11.93
CA TRP A 81 -13.56 -8.04 -12.64
C TRP A 81 -13.58 -8.30 -14.15
N LYS A 82 -14.23 -9.37 -14.60
CA LYS A 82 -14.41 -9.65 -16.04
C LYS A 82 -15.19 -8.56 -16.76
N LEU A 83 -16.27 -8.08 -16.16
CA LEU A 83 -17.08 -6.99 -16.72
C LEU A 83 -16.30 -5.67 -16.65
N ILE A 84 -15.65 -5.41 -15.52
CA ILE A 84 -14.83 -4.20 -15.32
C ILE A 84 -13.71 -4.12 -16.36
N GLY A 85 -12.96 -5.21 -16.56
CA GLY A 85 -11.90 -5.28 -17.57
C GLY A 85 -12.44 -5.08 -18.99
N SER A 86 -13.61 -5.65 -19.29
CA SER A 86 -14.27 -5.44 -20.60
C SER A 86 -14.66 -3.98 -20.83
N VAL A 87 -15.11 -3.27 -19.80
CA VAL A 87 -15.48 -1.84 -19.87
C VAL A 87 -14.24 -0.95 -19.97
N LEU A 88 -13.16 -1.28 -19.25
CA LEU A 88 -11.92 -0.51 -19.24
C LEU A 88 -10.98 -0.83 -20.41
N GLY A 89 -11.22 -1.91 -21.15
CA GLY A 89 -10.31 -2.38 -22.21
C GLY A 89 -8.97 -2.91 -21.66
N ARG A 90 -8.96 -3.38 -20.42
CA ARG A 90 -7.78 -3.91 -19.71
C ARG A 90 -8.08 -5.34 -19.24
N PRO A 91 -7.07 -6.21 -19.09
CA PRO A 91 -7.26 -7.52 -18.47
C PRO A 91 -7.91 -7.40 -17.09
N ASP A 92 -8.82 -8.33 -16.80
CA ASP A 92 -9.55 -8.38 -15.52
C ASP A 92 -8.61 -8.56 -14.33
N GLN A 93 -7.56 -9.37 -14.50
CA GLN A 93 -6.51 -9.54 -13.51
C GLN A 93 -5.78 -8.23 -13.19
N GLU A 94 -5.47 -7.41 -14.21
CA GLU A 94 -4.76 -6.14 -14.03
C GLU A 94 -5.64 -5.14 -13.27
N CYS A 95 -6.94 -5.11 -13.59
CA CYS A 95 -7.93 -4.28 -12.91
C CYS A 95 -8.04 -4.65 -11.41
N TYR A 96 -8.09 -5.95 -11.11
CA TYR A 96 -8.11 -6.46 -9.74
C TYR A 96 -6.86 -6.08 -8.95
N GLU A 97 -5.67 -6.30 -9.54
CA GLU A 97 -4.39 -5.99 -8.91
C GLU A 97 -4.24 -4.48 -8.65
N LYS A 98 -4.62 -3.66 -9.62
CA LYS A 98 -4.59 -2.20 -9.49
C LYS A 98 -5.53 -1.72 -8.40
N TYR A 99 -6.78 -2.19 -8.40
CA TYR A 99 -7.78 -1.82 -7.39
C TYR A 99 -7.30 -2.22 -5.98
N ASN A 100 -6.84 -3.45 -5.80
CA ASN A 100 -6.33 -3.92 -4.51
C ASN A 100 -5.13 -3.09 -4.04
N SER A 101 -4.19 -2.79 -4.93
CA SER A 101 -3.04 -1.93 -4.61
C SER A 101 -3.48 -0.56 -4.09
N LEU A 102 -4.49 0.04 -4.73
CA LEU A 102 -5.07 1.32 -4.32
C LEU A 102 -5.78 1.21 -2.96
N VAL A 103 -6.61 0.20 -2.76
CA VAL A 103 -7.34 -0.02 -1.50
C VAL A 103 -6.39 -0.32 -0.34
N TYR A 104 -5.37 -1.15 -0.54
CA TYR A 104 -4.35 -1.37 0.49
C TYR A 104 -3.56 -0.09 0.78
N LYS A 105 -3.27 0.73 -0.22
CA LYS A 105 -2.59 2.02 -0.03
C LYS A 105 -3.47 2.99 0.75
N THR A 106 -4.77 3.09 0.45
CA THR A 106 -5.69 3.97 1.20
C THR A 106 -5.84 3.52 2.65
N ILE A 107 -5.96 2.21 2.92
CA ILE A 107 -6.01 1.67 4.29
C ILE A 107 -4.70 1.93 5.06
N LYS A 108 -3.54 1.83 4.41
CA LYS A 108 -2.26 2.16 5.05
C LYS A 108 -2.14 3.66 5.34
N VAL A 109 -2.57 4.50 4.41
CA VAL A 109 -2.58 5.96 4.58
C VAL A 109 -3.53 6.37 5.70
N SER A 110 -4.72 5.80 5.80
CA SER A 110 -5.67 6.11 6.89
C SER A 110 -5.10 5.71 8.24
N LYS A 111 -4.47 4.52 8.35
CA LYS A 111 -3.79 4.09 9.58
C LYS A 111 -2.60 4.97 9.95
N HIS A 112 -1.82 5.43 8.98
CA HIS A 112 -0.72 6.37 9.23
C HIS A 112 -1.24 7.75 9.62
N ALA A 113 -2.30 8.24 8.98
CA ALA A 113 -2.92 9.52 9.32
C ALA A 113 -3.53 9.49 10.73
N GLU A 114 -4.15 8.39 11.15
CA GLU A 114 -4.62 8.18 12.53
C GLU A 114 -3.45 8.17 13.55
N LEU A 115 -2.29 7.63 13.17
CA LEU A 115 -1.08 7.62 13.99
C LEU A 115 -0.40 9.01 14.04
N GLU A 116 -0.35 9.74 12.93
CA GLU A 116 0.20 11.10 12.86
C GLU A 116 -0.73 12.13 13.54
N GLU A 117 -2.06 11.96 13.47
CA GLU A 117 -3.00 12.74 14.27
C GLU A 117 -2.84 12.43 15.77
N ALA A 118 -2.58 11.17 16.15
CA ALA A 118 -2.32 10.80 17.54
C ALA A 118 -0.97 11.33 18.06
N GLU A 119 0.09 11.29 17.25
CA GLU A 119 1.42 11.83 17.60
C GLU A 119 1.42 13.36 17.63
N GLY A 120 0.76 14.03 16.68
CA GLY A 120 0.61 15.48 16.65
C GLY A 120 -0.18 16.04 17.84
N ASN A 121 -1.24 15.34 18.27
CA ASN A 121 -1.99 15.73 19.48
C ASN A 121 -1.17 15.49 20.75
N LEU A 122 -0.38 14.42 20.81
CA LEU A 122 0.45 14.09 21.97
C LEU A 122 1.63 15.06 22.16
N GLU A 123 2.33 15.45 21.08
CA GLU A 123 3.41 16.45 21.17
C GLU A 123 2.88 17.82 21.60
N GLU A 124 1.72 18.24 21.08
CA GLU A 124 1.13 19.51 21.45
C GLU A 124 0.57 19.51 22.88
N GLU A 125 0.05 18.38 23.35
CA GLU A 125 -0.38 18.18 24.74
C GLU A 125 0.81 18.14 25.70
N ILE A 126 1.92 17.49 25.32
CA ILE A 126 3.18 17.50 26.06
C ILE A 126 3.73 18.94 26.15
N TYR A 127 3.75 19.68 25.05
CA TYR A 127 4.21 21.08 25.02
C TYR A 127 3.32 22.00 25.90
N LYS A 128 1.99 21.91 25.78
CA LYS A 128 1.04 22.64 26.64
C LYS A 128 1.23 22.28 28.12
N SER A 129 1.48 21.00 28.43
CA SER A 129 1.75 20.55 29.81
C SER A 129 3.08 21.10 30.35
N ALA A 130 4.13 21.15 29.53
CA ALA A 130 5.44 21.66 29.89
C ALA A 130 5.39 23.18 30.15
N VAL A 131 4.73 23.95 29.28
CA VAL A 131 4.54 25.41 29.45
C VAL A 131 3.74 25.73 30.73
N LYS A 132 2.69 24.94 31.03
CA LYS A 132 1.91 25.08 32.28
C LYS A 132 2.77 24.83 33.53
N ARG A 133 3.66 23.84 33.50
CA ARG A 133 4.65 23.57 34.56
C ARG A 133 5.71 24.68 34.69
N ILE A 134 6.08 25.33 33.59
CA ILE A 134 7.05 26.44 33.60
C ILE A 134 6.42 27.72 34.18
N SER A 135 5.16 28.03 33.86
CA SER A 135 4.47 29.22 34.38
C SER A 135 4.28 29.17 35.91
N THR A 136 3.91 28.01 36.46
CA THR A 136 3.73 27.80 37.91
C THR A 136 5.05 27.84 38.68
N ASN A 137 6.15 27.45 38.05
CA ASN A 137 7.49 27.52 38.63
C ASN A 137 8.11 28.92 38.61
N LYS A 138 7.66 29.82 37.72
CA LYS A 138 8.09 31.23 37.72
C LYS A 138 7.60 31.98 38.99
N SER A 139 6.40 31.66 39.48
CA SER A 139 5.89 32.14 40.78
C SER A 139 6.63 31.54 41.99
N ARG A 140 7.05 30.26 41.93
CA ARG A 140 7.84 29.62 43.01
C ARG A 140 9.31 30.06 43.07
N LYS A 141 9.93 30.44 41.95
CA LYS A 141 11.31 30.96 41.94
C LYS A 141 11.39 32.38 42.49
N ASN A 142 10.37 33.22 42.28
CA ASN A 142 10.30 34.55 42.90
C ASN A 142 10.15 34.48 44.43
N SER A 143 9.36 33.52 44.97
CA SER A 143 9.23 33.37 46.44
C SER A 143 10.49 32.80 47.11
N LYS A 144 11.22 31.88 46.45
CA LYS A 144 12.50 31.34 46.96
C LYS A 144 13.65 32.34 46.87
N LYS A 145 13.66 33.23 45.85
CA LYS A 145 14.65 34.32 45.72
C LYS A 145 14.44 35.40 46.80
N LEU A 146 13.19 35.65 47.22
CA LEU A 146 12.89 36.54 48.34
C LEU A 146 13.38 35.97 49.69
N ARG A 147 13.13 34.68 49.98
CA ARG A 147 13.56 34.02 51.23
C ARG A 147 15.07 33.96 51.44
N LYS A 148 15.87 33.69 50.39
CA LYS A 148 17.35 33.67 50.49
C LYS A 148 17.95 35.07 50.77
N LYS A 149 17.27 36.15 50.35
CA LYS A 149 17.72 37.53 50.58
C LYS A 149 17.48 37.99 52.04
N CYS A 150 16.45 37.47 52.71
CA CYS A 150 16.16 37.76 54.12
C CYS A 150 17.11 37.04 55.09
N ILE A 151 17.50 35.78 54.80
CA ILE A 151 18.37 34.99 55.67
C ILE A 151 19.80 35.58 55.73
N ASN A 152 20.33 36.06 54.60
CA ASN A 152 21.71 36.58 54.52
C ASN A 152 21.93 37.94 55.23
N LYS A 153 20.85 38.62 55.66
CA LYS A 153 20.94 39.88 56.43
C LYS A 153 20.98 39.67 57.94
N MET A 154 20.59 38.49 58.44
CA MET A 154 20.43 38.23 59.88
C MET A 154 21.70 37.63 60.54
N CYS A 155 22.62 37.04 59.77
CA CYS A 155 23.77 36.29 60.30
C CYS A 155 25.12 37.05 60.34
N ILE A 156 25.18 38.36 60.02
CA ILE A 156 26.44 39.12 59.95
C ILE A 156 26.65 40.05 61.18
N LYS A 157 25.83 39.96 62.23
CA LYS A 157 25.93 40.83 63.43
C LYS A 157 26.47 40.17 64.71
N VAL A 158 27.33 39.15 64.60
CA VAL A 158 28.05 38.61 65.76
C VAL A 158 29.52 38.40 65.38
N HIS A 159 30.30 39.48 65.41
CA HIS A 159 31.68 39.53 65.92
C HIS A 159 32.27 40.94 65.67
N LYS A 160 32.74 41.52 66.77
CA LYS A 160 33.33 42.86 67.00
C LYS A 160 32.33 43.99 67.25
#